data_AF-A0A434LL35-F1
#
_entry.id   AF-A0A434LL35-F1
#
_cell.length_a   1.000
_cell.length_b   1.000
_cell.length_c   1.000
_cell.angle_alpha   90.00
_cell.angle_beta   90.00
_cell.angle_gamma   90.00
#
_symmetry.space_group_name_H-M   'P 1'
#
loop_
_entity.id
_entity.type
_entity.pdbx_description
1 polymer ?
#
loop_
_entity_poly.entity_id
_entity_poly.type
_entity_poly.pdbx_seq_one_letter_code
_entity_poly.pdbx_strand_id
1 'polypeptide(L)'
;MDAPTFPERWKVSAPELIAETFSSRIWKVVCADGAPAIVKALKPFDDVEDELRGEHFLAWRRGEGAVQLLGSDGHCMLLEYAGDRMLSQVLAEQGDNAATAIAAEVMANLFSPSDHPAPPDLQPLRVRFSSLFKKAKIDRDAGEKSLYVEAAATAERLLADPVDVLPLHGDLHHDNIMQGPRGWLAIDPKGVLGDPGFDAANMFYNPLDRDDLCSDPRRIAHMAEIFARTLGQTPPAILD
;
A
#
# COMPACT_ATOMS: atom_id res chain seq x y z
N MET A 1 5.37 -22.54 -19.93
CA MET A 1 5.82 -22.18 -18.56
C MET A 1 5.58 -23.39 -17.70
N ASP A 2 6.58 -23.81 -16.93
CA ASP A 2 6.42 -24.92 -15.99
C ASP A 2 5.37 -24.55 -14.92
N ALA A 3 4.64 -25.55 -14.44
CA ALA A 3 3.67 -25.35 -13.38
C ALA A 3 4.38 -24.80 -12.12
N PRO A 4 3.83 -23.78 -11.45
CA PRO A 4 4.45 -23.26 -10.24
C PRO A 4 4.49 -24.36 -9.17
N THR A 5 5.60 -24.45 -8.43
CA THR A 5 5.70 -25.33 -7.26
C THR A 5 5.47 -24.50 -6.02
N PHE A 6 4.44 -24.84 -5.24
CA PHE A 6 4.12 -24.21 -3.97
C PHE A 6 4.39 -25.16 -2.80
N PRO A 7 4.60 -24.65 -1.58
CA PRO A 7 4.80 -25.49 -0.40
C PRO A 7 3.70 -26.53 -0.23
N GLU A 8 4.07 -27.82 -0.17
CA GLU A 8 3.11 -28.94 -0.06
C GLU A 8 2.17 -28.79 1.14
N ARG A 9 2.66 -28.19 2.24
CA ARG A 9 1.89 -27.95 3.46
C ARG A 9 0.69 -27.02 3.27
N TRP A 10 0.70 -26.16 2.25
CA TRP A 10 -0.43 -25.29 1.93
C TRP A 10 -1.59 -26.04 1.28
N LYS A 11 -1.34 -27.22 0.69
CA LYS A 11 -2.36 -28.08 0.07
C LYS A 11 -3.25 -27.32 -0.93
N VAL A 12 -2.65 -26.41 -1.70
CA VAL A 12 -3.32 -25.61 -2.72
C VAL A 12 -3.32 -26.33 -4.07
N SER A 13 -4.33 -26.06 -4.88
CA SER A 13 -4.53 -26.68 -6.19
C SER A 13 -5.03 -25.68 -7.24
N ALA A 14 -5.13 -26.11 -8.50
CA ALA A 14 -5.62 -25.33 -9.64
C ALA A 14 -4.99 -23.92 -9.76
N PRO A 15 -3.66 -23.80 -9.85
CA PRO A 15 -3.01 -22.50 -9.95
C PRO A 15 -3.32 -21.83 -11.29
N GLU A 16 -3.85 -20.61 -11.23
CA GLU A 16 -4.12 -19.73 -12.35
C GLU A 16 -3.30 -18.44 -12.20
N LEU A 17 -2.43 -18.14 -13.17
CA LEU A 17 -1.66 -16.90 -13.17
C LEU A 17 -2.60 -15.74 -13.50
N ILE A 18 -2.82 -14.83 -12.54
CA ILE A 18 -3.72 -13.68 -12.72
C ILE A 18 -2.97 -12.37 -12.94
N ALA A 19 -1.72 -12.27 -12.48
CA ALA A 19 -0.86 -11.12 -12.73
C ALA A 19 0.63 -11.47 -12.65
N GLU A 20 1.46 -10.73 -13.39
CA GLU A 20 2.92 -10.74 -13.25
C GLU A 20 3.41 -9.29 -13.21
N THR A 21 3.98 -8.88 -12.09
CA THR A 21 4.59 -7.54 -11.90
C THR A 21 6.10 -7.62 -12.13
N PHE A 22 6.82 -6.51 -11.99
CA PHE A 22 8.28 -6.56 -11.98
C PHE A 22 8.85 -7.43 -10.84
N SER A 23 8.21 -7.39 -9.67
CA SER A 23 8.69 -8.04 -8.44
C SER A 23 8.07 -9.41 -8.17
N SER A 24 6.90 -9.74 -8.72
CA SER A 24 6.16 -10.94 -8.30
C SER A 24 5.29 -11.57 -9.38
N ARG A 25 4.91 -12.83 -9.17
CA ARG A 25 3.83 -13.52 -9.88
C ARG A 25 2.70 -13.79 -8.90
N ILE A 26 1.49 -13.44 -9.32
CA ILE A 26 0.28 -13.58 -8.52
C ILE A 26 -0.57 -14.70 -9.11
N TRP A 27 -0.82 -15.72 -8.31
CA TRP A 27 -1.60 -16.89 -8.70
C TRP A 27 -2.87 -16.97 -7.87
N LYS A 28 -4.01 -17.15 -8.53
CA LYS A 28 -5.22 -17.62 -7.87
C LYS A 28 -5.13 -19.13 -7.70
N VAL A 29 -5.43 -19.61 -6.50
CA VAL A 29 -5.38 -21.02 -6.15
C VAL A 29 -6.63 -21.42 -5.37
N VAL A 30 -6.86 -22.73 -5.25
CA VAL A 30 -7.93 -23.31 -4.45
C VAL A 30 -7.33 -24.04 -3.25
N CYS A 31 -7.72 -23.62 -2.04
CA CYS A 31 -7.34 -24.25 -0.77
C CYS A 31 -8.00 -25.63 -0.60
N ALA A 32 -7.53 -26.41 0.37
CA ALA A 32 -8.04 -27.76 0.64
C ALA A 32 -9.52 -27.81 1.05
N ASP A 33 -10.06 -26.71 1.59
CA ASP A 33 -11.48 -26.54 1.93
C ASP A 33 -12.33 -26.02 0.76
N GLY A 34 -11.73 -25.81 -0.41
CA GLY A 34 -12.37 -25.28 -1.61
C GLY A 34 -12.41 -23.75 -1.68
N ALA A 35 -11.94 -23.02 -0.67
CA ALA A 35 -11.90 -21.57 -0.69
C ALA A 35 -10.84 -21.04 -1.68
N PRO A 36 -11.11 -19.94 -2.40
CA PRO A 36 -10.08 -19.28 -3.21
C PRO A 36 -9.05 -18.57 -2.33
N ALA A 37 -7.79 -18.58 -2.76
CA ALA A 37 -6.70 -17.83 -2.16
C ALA A 37 -5.77 -17.27 -3.23
N ILE A 38 -4.87 -16.37 -2.84
CA ILE A 38 -3.83 -15.81 -3.68
C ILE A 38 -2.48 -16.30 -3.22
N VAL A 39 -1.64 -16.78 -4.13
CA VAL A 39 -0.20 -16.95 -3.89
C VAL A 39 0.54 -15.81 -4.57
N LYS A 40 1.17 -14.95 -3.77
CA LYS A 40 2.14 -13.96 -4.25
C LYS A 40 3.53 -14.59 -4.13
N ALA A 41 4.12 -14.93 -5.26
CA ALA A 41 5.47 -15.48 -5.35
C ALA A 41 6.44 -14.40 -5.85
N LEU A 42 7.35 -13.96 -4.99
CA LEU A 42 8.35 -12.95 -5.33
C LEU A 42 9.39 -13.57 -6.28
N LYS A 43 9.75 -12.79 -7.31
CA LYS A 43 10.87 -13.12 -8.19
C LYS A 43 12.19 -12.84 -7.47
N PRO A 44 13.28 -13.52 -7.84
CA PRO A 44 14.60 -13.11 -7.38
C PRO A 44 14.99 -11.81 -8.11
N PHE A 45 15.00 -10.68 -7.40
CA PHE A 45 15.49 -9.39 -7.89
C PHE A 45 16.18 -8.61 -6.75
N ASP A 46 16.86 -7.51 -7.07
CA ASP A 46 17.45 -6.64 -6.06
C ASP A 46 16.33 -5.96 -5.23
N ASP A 47 16.48 -5.84 -3.90
CA ASP A 47 15.46 -5.26 -2.99
C ASP A 47 14.21 -6.12 -2.73
N VAL A 48 14.28 -7.45 -2.86
CA VAL A 48 13.21 -8.39 -2.43
C VAL A 48 12.76 -8.17 -0.98
N GLU A 49 13.64 -7.66 -0.11
CA GLU A 49 13.27 -7.28 1.27
C GLU A 49 12.13 -6.25 1.31
N ASP A 50 12.01 -5.38 0.31
CA ASP A 50 10.94 -4.37 0.26
C ASP A 50 9.56 -5.02 0.18
N GLU A 51 9.45 -6.08 -0.62
CA GLU A 51 8.20 -6.83 -0.78
C GLU A 51 7.95 -7.77 0.41
N LEU A 52 9.00 -8.25 1.08
CA LEU A 52 8.87 -9.10 2.28
C LEU A 52 8.36 -8.31 3.49
N ARG A 53 8.61 -6.99 3.56
CA ARG A 53 8.08 -6.15 4.66
C ARG A 53 6.57 -6.06 4.68
N GLY A 54 5.93 -6.20 3.52
CA GLY A 54 4.47 -6.35 3.42
C GLY A 54 3.95 -7.52 4.25
N GLU A 55 4.69 -8.63 4.34
CA GLU A 55 4.32 -9.78 5.16
C GLU A 55 4.17 -9.40 6.64
N HIS A 56 5.12 -8.62 7.19
CA HIS A 56 5.08 -8.18 8.58
C HIS A 56 3.86 -7.29 8.87
N PHE A 57 3.50 -6.41 7.93
CA PHE A 57 2.30 -5.58 8.04
C PHE A 57 1.03 -6.45 8.05
N LEU A 58 0.90 -7.39 7.11
CA LEU A 58 -0.28 -8.27 7.03
C LEU A 58 -0.39 -9.19 8.26
N ALA A 59 0.74 -9.74 8.73
CA ALA A 59 0.81 -10.56 9.93
C ALA A 59 0.38 -9.78 11.18
N TRP A 60 0.72 -8.49 11.27
CA TRP A 60 0.31 -7.61 12.36
C TRP A 60 -1.16 -7.19 12.27
N ARG A 61 -1.65 -6.87 11.07
CA ARG A 61 -3.06 -6.48 10.89
C ARG A 61 -4.04 -7.64 11.03
N ARG A 62 -3.62 -8.87 10.76
CA ARG A 62 -4.44 -10.08 10.99
C ARG A 62 -5.83 -10.01 10.34
N GLY A 63 -5.94 -9.33 9.21
CA GLY A 63 -7.19 -9.15 8.48
C GLY A 63 -7.95 -7.84 8.77
N GLU A 64 -7.48 -7.01 9.71
CA GLU A 64 -8.11 -5.71 10.00
C GLU A 64 -7.76 -4.68 8.93
N GLY A 65 -8.75 -4.32 8.09
CA GLY A 65 -8.59 -3.37 6.98
C GLY A 65 -7.76 -3.88 5.79
N ALA A 66 -7.10 -5.04 5.92
CA ALA A 66 -6.28 -5.67 4.89
C ALA A 66 -6.62 -7.15 4.73
N VAL A 67 -6.14 -7.77 3.65
CA VAL A 67 -6.23 -9.23 3.47
C VAL A 67 -5.49 -9.99 4.58
N GLN A 68 -5.97 -11.19 4.89
CA GLN A 68 -5.27 -12.08 5.82
C GLN A 68 -4.04 -12.71 5.17
N LEU A 69 -2.94 -12.77 5.91
CA LEU A 69 -1.81 -13.65 5.63
C LEU A 69 -2.15 -15.06 6.14
N LEU A 70 -2.38 -15.99 5.22
CA LEU A 70 -2.74 -17.38 5.51
C LEU A 70 -1.49 -18.28 5.70
N GLY A 71 -0.36 -17.88 5.13
CA GLY A 71 0.92 -18.52 5.36
C GLY A 71 2.05 -17.87 4.58
N SER A 72 3.29 -18.14 5.00
CA SER A 72 4.51 -17.71 4.31
C SER A 72 5.51 -18.85 4.20
N ASP A 73 6.31 -18.81 3.14
CA ASP A 73 7.43 -19.73 2.89
C ASP A 73 8.47 -19.05 1.99
N GLY A 74 9.58 -18.62 2.58
CA GLY A 74 10.66 -17.96 1.85
C GLY A 74 10.16 -16.72 1.11
N HIS A 75 10.05 -16.81 -0.21
CA HIS A 75 9.62 -15.72 -1.11
C HIS A 75 8.16 -15.84 -1.55
N CYS A 76 7.38 -16.72 -0.92
CA CYS A 76 5.97 -16.93 -1.26
C CYS A 76 5.09 -16.58 -0.05
N MET A 77 4.01 -15.84 -0.32
CA MET A 77 2.93 -15.58 0.63
C MET A 77 1.63 -16.20 0.10
N LEU A 78 0.91 -16.90 0.96
CA LEU A 78 -0.47 -17.33 0.75
C LEU A 78 -1.39 -16.32 1.44
N LEU A 79 -2.29 -15.71 0.68
CA LEU A 79 -3.12 -14.59 1.08
C LEU A 79 -4.60 -14.91 0.86
N GLU A 80 -5.45 -14.28 1.65
CA GLU A 80 -6.89 -14.24 1.41
C GLU A 80 -7.21 -13.66 0.02
N TYR A 81 -8.21 -14.26 -0.63
CA TYR A 81 -8.74 -13.74 -1.87
C TYR A 81 -9.69 -12.54 -1.62
N ALA A 82 -9.29 -11.35 -2.05
CA ALA A 82 -10.02 -10.10 -1.83
C ALA A 82 -11.15 -9.84 -2.84
N GLY A 83 -11.56 -10.83 -3.64
CA GLY A 83 -12.55 -10.66 -4.70
C GLY A 83 -11.97 -10.18 -6.02
N ASP A 84 -12.85 -9.83 -6.96
CA ASP A 84 -12.49 -9.39 -8.32
C ASP A 84 -12.70 -7.88 -8.55
N ARG A 85 -13.33 -7.20 -7.59
CA ARG A 85 -13.72 -5.79 -7.76
C ARG A 85 -12.71 -4.86 -7.09
N MET A 86 -12.10 -3.98 -7.88
CA MET A 86 -11.17 -2.95 -7.41
C MET A 86 -11.88 -1.62 -7.15
N LEU A 87 -11.31 -0.78 -6.30
CA LEU A 87 -11.83 0.56 -6.04
C LEU A 87 -11.76 1.45 -7.29
N SER A 88 -10.79 1.22 -8.18
CA SER A 88 -10.71 1.90 -9.49
C SER A 88 -11.93 1.67 -10.38
N GLN A 89 -12.60 0.52 -10.25
CA GLN A 89 -13.87 0.27 -10.94
C GLN A 89 -15.01 1.10 -10.33
N VAL A 90 -15.04 1.28 -9.01
CA VAL A 90 -16.01 2.18 -8.36
C VAL A 90 -15.78 3.62 -8.79
N LEU A 91 -14.52 4.06 -8.87
CA LEU A 91 -14.18 5.37 -9.40
C LEU A 91 -14.74 5.57 -10.81
N ALA A 92 -14.62 4.58 -11.69
CA ALA A 92 -15.14 4.65 -13.06
C ALA A 92 -16.67 4.61 -13.14
N GLU A 93 -17.33 3.80 -12.31
CA GLU A 93 -18.77 3.52 -12.38
C GLU A 93 -19.62 4.51 -11.57
N GLN A 94 -19.10 4.97 -10.42
CA GLN A 94 -19.84 5.72 -9.40
C GLN A 94 -19.19 7.08 -9.08
N GLY A 95 -17.98 7.32 -9.58
CA GLY A 95 -17.28 8.59 -9.44
C GLY A 95 -16.38 8.69 -8.20
N ASP A 96 -15.61 9.76 -8.17
CA ASP A 96 -14.49 9.94 -7.24
C ASP A 96 -14.92 10.12 -5.77
N ASN A 97 -16.05 10.77 -5.52
CA ASN A 97 -16.57 10.92 -4.15
C ASN A 97 -16.91 9.56 -3.52
N ALA A 98 -17.48 8.63 -4.31
CA ALA A 98 -17.80 7.29 -3.82
C ALA A 98 -16.51 6.49 -3.54
N ALA A 99 -15.52 6.59 -4.43
CA ALA A 99 -14.22 5.95 -4.24
C ALA A 99 -13.48 6.50 -3.01
N THR A 100 -13.47 7.83 -2.84
CA THR A 100 -12.86 8.52 -1.70
C THR A 100 -13.49 8.11 -0.38
N ALA A 101 -14.82 8.01 -0.31
CA ALA A 101 -15.52 7.57 0.89
C ALA A 101 -15.12 6.15 1.30
N ILE A 102 -15.04 5.22 0.35
CA ILE A 102 -14.60 3.84 0.60
C ILE A 102 -13.12 3.80 1.02
N ALA A 103 -12.25 4.55 0.35
CA ALA A 103 -10.84 4.64 0.73
C ALA A 103 -10.68 5.15 2.17
N ALA A 104 -11.48 6.13 2.57
CA ALA A 104 -11.51 6.66 3.93
C ALA A 104 -11.95 5.61 4.96
N GLU A 105 -12.93 4.76 4.64
CA GLU A 105 -13.34 3.64 5.49
C GLU A 105 -12.22 2.60 5.64
N VAL A 106 -11.57 2.23 4.53
CA VAL A 106 -10.43 1.31 4.55
C VAL A 106 -9.29 1.89 5.39
N MET A 107 -8.98 3.17 5.21
CA MET A 107 -7.94 3.87 5.96
C MET A 107 -8.26 3.92 7.46
N ALA A 108 -9.52 4.18 7.85
CA ALA A 108 -9.96 4.12 9.25
C ALA A 108 -9.73 2.72 9.84
N ASN A 109 -10.01 1.66 9.07
CA ASN A 109 -9.76 0.28 9.49
C ASN A 109 -8.26 -0.05 9.54
N LEU A 110 -7.44 0.48 8.63
CA LEU A 110 -5.98 0.30 8.61
C LEU A 110 -5.25 1.04 9.72
N PHE A 111 -5.86 2.08 10.31
CA PHE A 111 -5.29 2.83 11.42
C PHE A 111 -6.04 2.65 12.75
N SER A 112 -7.00 1.74 12.81
CA SER A 112 -7.64 1.34 14.07
C SER A 112 -6.61 0.74 15.06
N PRO A 113 -6.82 0.89 16.38
CA PRO A 113 -5.88 0.43 17.39
C PRO A 113 -5.47 -1.06 17.27
N SER A 114 -4.16 -1.29 17.37
CA SER A 114 -3.46 -2.56 17.60
C SER A 114 -3.52 -3.07 19.03
N ASP A 115 -3.98 -4.30 19.32
CA ASP A 115 -3.60 -4.99 20.58
C ASP A 115 -2.16 -5.52 20.54
N HIS A 116 -1.51 -5.45 19.38
CA HIS A 116 -0.14 -5.91 19.17
C HIS A 116 0.80 -4.72 18.87
N PRO A 117 2.05 -4.76 19.38
CA PRO A 117 3.02 -3.73 19.06
C PRO A 117 3.31 -3.70 17.55
N ALA A 118 3.67 -2.52 17.05
CA ALA A 118 4.13 -2.34 15.69
C ALA A 118 5.30 -3.30 15.38
N PRO A 119 5.33 -3.96 14.21
CA PRO A 119 6.44 -4.83 13.83
C PRO A 119 7.75 -4.02 13.72
N PRO A 120 8.85 -4.49 14.33
CA PRO A 120 10.14 -3.79 14.25
C PRO A 120 10.76 -3.84 12.85
N ASP A 121 10.28 -4.75 12.00
CA ASP A 121 10.77 -4.98 10.63
C ASP A 121 10.20 -3.99 9.61
N LEU A 122 9.20 -3.18 9.99
CA LEU A 122 8.67 -2.14 9.10
C LEU A 122 9.72 -1.07 8.84
N GLN A 123 9.80 -0.62 7.59
CA GLN A 123 10.81 0.35 7.19
C GLN A 123 10.39 1.77 7.62
N PRO A 124 11.17 2.51 8.42
CA PRO A 124 10.88 3.91 8.71
C PRO A 124 10.85 4.75 7.43
N LEU A 125 9.90 5.68 7.29
CA LEU A 125 9.79 6.53 6.09
C LEU A 125 11.09 7.27 5.77
N ARG A 126 11.85 7.70 6.78
CA ARG A 126 13.18 8.31 6.54
C ARG A 126 14.15 7.39 5.80
N VAL A 127 14.09 6.09 6.04
CA VAL A 127 14.89 5.08 5.32
C VAL A 127 14.31 4.85 3.92
N ARG A 128 12.98 4.79 3.78
CA ARG A 128 12.28 4.69 2.48
C ARG A 128 12.71 5.81 1.52
N PHE A 129 12.89 7.04 2.02
CA PHE A 129 13.31 8.20 1.25
C PHE A 129 14.84 8.32 1.05
N SER A 130 15.64 7.34 1.48
CA SER A 130 17.11 7.41 1.43
C SER A 130 17.67 7.63 0.02
N SER A 131 17.08 7.02 -1.01
CA SER A 131 17.48 7.20 -2.41
C SER A 131 17.26 8.64 -2.89
N LEU A 132 16.16 9.28 -2.47
CA LEU A 132 15.91 10.70 -2.75
C LEU A 132 17.00 11.57 -2.11
N PHE A 133 17.27 11.38 -0.82
CA PHE A 133 18.29 12.15 -0.10
C PHE A 133 19.69 11.98 -0.70
N LYS A 134 20.03 10.76 -1.13
CA LYS A 134 21.29 10.48 -1.81
C LYS A 134 21.41 11.24 -3.12
N LYS A 135 20.37 11.22 -3.98
CA LYS A 135 20.37 11.95 -5.25
C LYS A 135 20.45 13.46 -5.02
N ALA A 136 19.65 13.98 -4.10
CA ALA A 136 19.64 15.40 -3.73
C ALA A 136 21.00 15.87 -3.21
N LYS A 137 21.71 15.04 -2.43
CA LYS A 137 23.06 15.35 -1.96
C LYS A 137 24.04 15.45 -3.13
N ILE A 138 24.01 14.50 -4.07
CA ILE A 138 24.88 14.51 -5.26
C ILE A 138 24.68 15.80 -6.05
N ASP A 139 23.42 16.18 -6.29
CA ASP A 139 23.08 17.37 -7.07
C ASP A 139 23.52 18.65 -6.36
N ARG A 140 23.32 18.73 -5.04
CA ARG A 140 23.76 19.85 -4.20
C ARG A 140 25.29 19.99 -4.21
N ASP A 141 26.01 18.88 -4.07
CA ASP A 141 27.48 18.86 -4.08
C ASP A 141 28.03 19.27 -5.48
N ALA A 142 27.26 19.05 -6.55
CA ALA A 142 27.55 19.52 -7.90
C ALA A 142 27.09 20.98 -8.17
N GLY A 143 26.43 21.64 -7.22
CA GLY A 143 25.89 22.99 -7.39
C GLY A 143 24.61 23.07 -8.22
N GLU A 144 23.93 21.95 -8.45
CA GLU A 144 22.68 21.87 -9.20
C GLU A 144 21.46 22.17 -8.30
N LYS A 145 20.47 22.87 -8.86
CA LYS A 145 19.16 23.13 -8.23
C LYS A 145 18.10 22.25 -8.88
N SER A 146 18.20 20.94 -8.70
CA SER A 146 17.29 19.97 -9.31
C SER A 146 15.99 19.80 -8.50
N LEU A 147 14.97 19.21 -9.14
CA LEU A 147 13.73 18.80 -8.46
C LEU A 147 13.99 17.84 -7.29
N TYR A 148 15.06 17.03 -7.35
CA TYR A 148 15.42 16.15 -6.25
C TYR A 148 15.89 16.94 -5.01
N VAL A 149 16.60 18.05 -5.20
CA VAL A 149 17.02 18.92 -4.09
C VAL A 149 15.81 19.56 -3.41
N GLU A 150 14.84 20.04 -4.19
CA GLU A 150 13.60 20.61 -3.68
C GLU A 150 12.75 19.56 -2.96
N ALA A 151 12.48 18.42 -3.60
CA ALA A 151 11.72 17.33 -3.01
C ALA A 151 12.36 16.78 -1.73
N ALA A 152 13.70 16.69 -1.68
CA ALA A 152 14.41 16.29 -0.48
C ALA A 152 14.23 17.29 0.67
N ALA A 153 14.23 18.60 0.39
CA ALA A 153 13.98 19.61 1.41
C ALA A 153 12.57 19.50 2.00
N THR A 154 11.56 19.28 1.15
CA THR A 154 10.18 19.03 1.58
C THR A 154 10.08 17.76 2.42
N ALA A 155 10.65 16.65 1.94
CA ALA A 155 10.65 15.38 2.66
C ALA A 155 11.40 15.47 4.00
N GLU A 156 12.54 16.17 4.07
CA GLU A 156 13.29 16.40 5.31
C GLU A 156 12.43 17.13 6.35
N ARG A 157 11.71 18.18 5.93
CA ARG A 157 10.81 18.95 6.78
C ARG A 157 9.67 18.09 7.32
N LEU A 158 8.94 17.41 6.43
CA LEU A 158 7.79 16.58 6.82
C LEU A 158 8.19 15.42 7.73
N LEU A 159 9.32 14.77 7.45
CA LEU A 159 9.82 13.65 8.26
C LEU A 159 10.49 14.07 9.58
N ALA A 160 10.69 15.37 9.82
CA ALA A 160 11.24 15.87 11.07
C ALA A 160 10.17 16.15 12.14
N ASP A 161 8.92 16.36 11.71
CA ASP A 161 7.80 16.74 12.58
C ASP A 161 6.52 15.97 12.17
N PRO A 162 6.50 14.64 12.32
CA PRO A 162 5.30 13.85 12.03
C PRO A 162 4.19 14.14 13.06
N VAL A 163 2.94 14.13 12.62
CA VAL A 163 1.76 14.21 13.49
C VAL A 163 1.65 12.96 14.36
N ASP A 164 1.89 11.80 13.76
CA ASP A 164 1.95 10.50 14.46
C ASP A 164 2.91 9.54 13.75
N VAL A 165 3.28 8.43 14.39
CA VAL A 165 4.14 7.40 13.81
C VAL A 165 3.47 6.03 13.95
N LEU A 166 2.85 5.58 12.86
CA LEU A 166 2.06 4.36 12.79
C LEU A 166 2.61 3.38 11.73
N PRO A 167 2.34 2.06 11.87
CA PRO A 167 2.44 1.12 10.76
C PRO A 167 1.54 1.54 9.59
N LEU A 168 2.11 1.64 8.40
CA LEU A 168 1.43 2.09 7.19
C LEU A 168 1.45 1.01 6.11
N HIS A 169 0.46 1.06 5.23
CA HIS A 169 0.42 0.26 4.01
C HIS A 169 1.64 0.57 3.13
N GLY A 170 1.91 1.86 2.92
CA GLY A 170 3.06 2.39 2.18
C GLY A 170 2.86 2.53 0.67
N ASP A 171 1.72 2.04 0.15
CA ASP A 171 1.35 2.08 -1.27
C ASP A 171 -0.18 2.01 -1.46
N LEU A 172 -0.92 2.73 -0.61
CA LEU A 172 -2.38 2.67 -0.62
C LEU A 172 -2.94 3.49 -1.80
N HIS A 173 -3.58 2.82 -2.75
CA HIS A 173 -4.26 3.43 -3.89
C HIS A 173 -5.44 2.59 -4.38
N HIS A 174 -6.18 3.11 -5.37
CA HIS A 174 -7.42 2.52 -5.88
C HIS A 174 -7.31 1.06 -6.36
N ASP A 175 -6.15 0.64 -6.88
CA ASP A 175 -5.98 -0.75 -7.35
C ASP A 175 -5.51 -1.69 -6.24
N ASN A 176 -5.02 -1.13 -5.12
CA ASN A 176 -4.66 -1.87 -3.91
C ASN A 176 -5.81 -1.94 -2.89
N ILE A 177 -7.03 -1.55 -3.28
CA ILE A 177 -8.24 -1.68 -2.46
C ILE A 177 -9.27 -2.51 -3.24
N MET A 178 -9.67 -3.64 -2.67
CA MET A 178 -10.54 -4.62 -3.33
C MET A 178 -11.74 -5.02 -2.45
N GLN A 179 -12.86 -5.33 -3.08
CA GLN A 179 -14.10 -5.73 -2.42
C GLN A 179 -14.18 -7.25 -2.27
N GLY A 180 -13.95 -7.73 -1.05
CA GLY A 180 -14.07 -9.14 -0.69
C GLY A 180 -15.33 -9.44 0.15
N PRO A 181 -15.51 -10.71 0.57
CA PRO A 181 -16.62 -11.11 1.44
C PRO A 181 -16.65 -10.40 2.79
N ARG A 182 -15.50 -9.92 3.27
CA ARG A 182 -15.37 -9.15 4.53
C ARG A 182 -15.48 -7.64 4.33
N GLY A 183 -15.86 -7.18 3.13
CA GLY A 183 -15.90 -5.77 2.78
C GLY A 183 -14.68 -5.33 1.96
N TRP A 184 -14.43 -4.02 1.93
CA TRP A 184 -13.27 -3.44 1.26
C TRP A 184 -11.99 -3.69 2.06
N LEU A 185 -10.98 -4.27 1.42
CA LEU A 185 -9.72 -4.67 2.03
C LEU A 185 -8.56 -4.12 1.21
N ALA A 186 -7.51 -3.68 1.91
CA ALA A 186 -6.23 -3.38 1.28
C ALA A 186 -5.45 -4.65 0.94
N ILE A 187 -4.73 -4.60 -0.17
CA ILE A 187 -3.80 -5.63 -0.64
C ILE A 187 -2.45 -5.02 -0.95
N ASP A 188 -1.43 -5.87 -0.97
CA ASP A 188 -0.07 -5.51 -1.43
C ASP A 188 0.64 -4.37 -0.65
N PRO A 189 0.71 -4.44 0.69
CA PRO A 189 1.44 -3.44 1.47
C PRO A 189 2.96 -3.54 1.24
N LYS A 190 3.63 -2.38 1.33
CA LYS A 190 5.10 -2.28 1.45
C LYS A 190 5.58 -2.37 2.89
N GLY A 191 4.71 -2.10 3.86
CA GLY A 191 5.02 -2.24 5.29
C GLY A 191 6.04 -1.21 5.77
N VAL A 192 5.60 0.03 5.91
CA VAL A 192 6.44 1.15 6.35
C VAL A 192 5.97 1.72 7.68
N LEU A 193 6.79 2.53 8.33
CA LEU A 193 6.51 3.15 9.62
C LEU A 193 6.67 4.68 9.51
N GLY A 194 5.63 5.45 9.81
CA GLY A 194 5.68 6.91 9.74
C GLY A 194 4.31 7.59 9.85
N ASP A 195 4.21 8.81 9.34
CA ASP A 195 2.99 9.60 9.39
C ASP A 195 1.88 9.02 8.49
N PRO A 196 0.64 8.81 9.01
CA PRO A 196 -0.46 8.26 8.20
C PRO A 196 -0.87 9.14 7.02
N GLY A 197 -0.51 10.43 7.03
CA GLY A 197 -0.63 11.31 5.87
C GLY A 197 0.09 10.78 4.63
N PHE A 198 1.12 9.93 4.79
CA PHE A 198 1.81 9.29 3.67
C PHE A 198 0.91 8.34 2.86
N ASP A 199 0.09 7.51 3.53
CA ASP A 199 -0.86 6.64 2.83
C ASP A 199 -2.00 7.46 2.19
N ALA A 200 -2.41 8.57 2.81
CA ALA A 200 -3.38 9.48 2.22
C ALA A 200 -2.81 10.19 0.98
N ALA A 201 -1.56 10.63 1.01
CA ALA A 201 -0.89 11.33 -0.10
C ALA A 201 -0.90 10.49 -1.39
N ASN A 202 -0.70 9.18 -1.28
CA ASN A 202 -0.74 8.26 -2.42
C ASN A 202 -2.11 8.29 -3.14
N MET A 203 -3.21 8.47 -2.43
CA MET A 203 -4.55 8.57 -3.02
C MET A 203 -4.75 9.84 -3.85
N PHE A 204 -4.08 10.96 -3.51
CA PHE A 204 -4.21 12.20 -4.27
C PHE A 204 -3.57 12.10 -5.65
N TYR A 205 -2.40 11.46 -5.72
CA TYR A 205 -1.64 11.26 -6.95
C TYR A 205 -2.17 10.10 -7.81
N ASN A 206 -2.98 9.21 -7.22
CA ASN A 206 -3.57 8.07 -7.91
C ASN A 206 -5.06 8.28 -8.25
N PRO A 207 -5.61 7.54 -9.24
CA PRO A 207 -4.90 6.60 -10.12
C PRO A 207 -3.96 7.30 -11.10
N LEU A 208 -2.86 6.63 -11.45
CA LEU A 208 -1.94 7.09 -12.48
C LEU A 208 -2.71 7.35 -13.80
N ASP A 209 -2.19 8.27 -14.62
CA ASP A 209 -2.76 8.67 -15.92
C ASP A 209 -4.11 9.43 -15.86
N ARG A 210 -4.60 9.77 -14.67
CA ARG A 210 -5.77 10.65 -14.46
C ARG A 210 -5.36 12.03 -13.97
N ASP A 211 -4.54 12.72 -14.77
CA ASP A 211 -4.11 14.10 -14.52
C ASP A 211 -5.30 15.06 -14.32
N ASP A 212 -6.41 14.78 -15.00
CA ASP A 212 -7.67 15.52 -14.86
C ASP A 212 -8.24 15.43 -13.44
N LEU A 213 -8.10 14.30 -12.76
CA LEU A 213 -8.48 14.14 -11.35
C LEU A 213 -7.39 14.67 -10.43
N CYS A 214 -6.14 14.29 -10.66
CA CYS A 214 -5.02 14.62 -9.78
C CYS A 214 -4.80 16.13 -9.66
N SER A 215 -5.12 16.87 -10.71
CA SER A 215 -4.98 18.34 -10.75
C SER A 215 -6.29 19.09 -10.46
N ASP A 216 -7.41 18.41 -10.20
CA ASP A 216 -8.68 19.09 -9.92
C ASP A 216 -8.68 19.64 -8.48
N PRO A 217 -8.66 20.98 -8.28
CA PRO A 217 -8.64 21.56 -6.95
C PRO A 217 -9.89 21.23 -6.12
N ARG A 218 -11.04 20.94 -6.75
CA ARG A 218 -12.25 20.54 -6.03
C ARG A 218 -12.13 19.14 -5.47
N ARG A 219 -11.55 18.22 -6.24
CA ARG A 219 -11.24 16.86 -5.77
C ARG A 219 -10.24 16.91 -4.62
N ILE A 220 -9.14 17.65 -4.80
CA ILE A 220 -8.11 17.81 -3.76
C ILE A 220 -8.72 18.36 -2.47
N ALA A 221 -9.52 19.42 -2.54
CA ALA A 221 -10.19 19.97 -1.36
C ALA A 221 -11.14 18.95 -0.70
N HIS A 222 -11.93 18.23 -1.49
CA HIS A 222 -12.84 17.21 -0.98
C HIS A 222 -12.10 16.06 -0.27
N MET A 223 -11.07 15.50 -0.90
CA MET A 223 -10.26 14.43 -0.33
C MET A 223 -9.55 14.88 0.93
N ALA A 224 -9.01 16.10 0.95
CA ALA A 224 -8.37 16.66 2.14
C ALA A 224 -9.34 16.76 3.32
N GLU A 225 -10.58 17.19 3.10
CA GLU A 225 -11.61 17.23 4.16
C GLU A 225 -11.94 15.84 4.70
N ILE A 226 -12.08 14.85 3.81
CA ILE A 226 -12.42 13.48 4.19
C ILE A 226 -11.27 12.82 4.93
N PHE A 227 -10.06 12.81 4.36
CA PHE A 227 -8.91 12.14 4.96
C PHE A 227 -8.43 12.83 6.22
N ALA A 228 -8.48 14.16 6.31
CA ALA A 228 -8.16 14.87 7.55
C ALA A 228 -9.07 14.40 8.70
N ARG A 229 -10.38 14.28 8.43
CA ARG A 229 -11.33 13.77 9.43
C ARG A 229 -11.03 12.33 9.81
N THR A 230 -10.74 11.47 8.83
CA THR A 230 -10.39 10.06 9.05
C THR A 230 -9.14 9.90 9.91
N LEU A 231 -8.13 10.73 9.67
CA LEU A 231 -6.83 10.66 10.35
C LEU A 231 -6.74 11.51 11.62
N GLY A 232 -7.79 12.24 11.98
CA GLY A 232 -7.76 13.18 13.10
C GLY A 232 -6.80 14.36 12.88
N GLN A 233 -6.51 14.70 11.62
CA GLN A 233 -5.64 15.81 11.23
C GLN A 233 -6.48 16.99 10.68
N THR A 234 -5.80 18.06 10.22
CA THR A 234 -6.45 19.19 9.55
C THR A 234 -6.27 19.08 8.03
N PRO A 235 -7.20 19.58 7.20
CA PRO A 235 -7.01 19.56 5.74
C PRO A 235 -5.71 20.25 5.28
N PRO A 236 -5.27 21.38 5.87
CA PRO A 236 -3.95 21.93 5.56
C PRO A 236 -2.78 20.99 5.87
N ALA A 237 -2.85 20.21 6.95
CA ALA A 237 -1.80 19.23 7.26
C ALA A 237 -1.75 18.07 6.27
N ILE A 238 -2.90 17.64 5.75
CA ILE A 238 -2.98 16.61 4.69
C ILE A 238 -2.44 17.12 3.35
N LEU A 239 -2.50 18.42 3.10
CA LEU A 239 -2.08 19.06 1.84
C LEU A 239 -0.64 19.62 1.86
N ASP A 240 0.05 19.51 2.99
CA ASP A 240 1.42 20.03 3.21
C ASP A 240 2.51 19.02 2.79
#